data_AF-A0A0N4ZWB5-F1
#
_entry.id   AF-A0A0N4ZWB5-F1
#
_cell.length_a   1.000
_cell.length_b   1.000
_cell.length_c   1.000
_cell.angle_alpha   90.00
_cell.angle_beta   90.00
_cell.angle_gamma   90.00
#
_symmetry.space_group_name_H-M   'P 1'
#
loop_
_entity.id
_entity.type
_entity.pdbx_description
1 polymer ?
#
loop_
_entity_poly.entity_id
_entity_poly.type
_entity_poly.pdbx_seq_one_letter_code
_entity_poly.pdbx_strand_id
1 'polypeptide(L)'
;MKTNLKLLFAILFINILAQNQVKAWMRCWSGSVTMNIRLTFQTFNKSLTATVQDIDIKIHETMIFGIPNIYSILTIVKNEKTDFDTVIYTTGPTTPIYGFDAFGEVSYKKSCKDPKHPNKLCEKMLKFDIPNECLDCYGKPKPCKGGVNLESEISWLIPAKEGWS
;
A
#
# COMPACT_ATOMS: atom_id res chain seq x y z
N MET A 1 -47.02 17.95 14.83
CA MET A 1 -46.18 16.85 14.33
C MET A 1 -45.13 16.51 15.38
N LYS A 2 -45.17 15.33 16.00
CA LYS A 2 -44.07 14.84 16.84
C LYS A 2 -42.98 14.35 15.89
N THR A 3 -42.07 15.23 15.50
CA THR A 3 -40.88 14.84 14.74
C THR A 3 -40.17 13.76 15.56
N ASN A 4 -40.04 12.55 15.01
CA ASN A 4 -39.45 11.42 15.72
C ASN A 4 -37.97 11.74 16.00
N LEU A 5 -37.71 12.35 17.15
CA LEU A 5 -36.39 12.82 17.58
C LEU A 5 -35.37 11.67 17.54
N LYS A 6 -35.81 10.44 17.82
CA LYS A 6 -35.01 9.21 17.68
C LYS A 6 -34.54 8.94 16.25
N LEU A 7 -35.39 9.20 15.25
CA LEU A 7 -35.04 9.03 13.84
C LEU A 7 -34.01 10.08 13.41
N LEU A 8 -34.20 11.32 13.86
CA LEU A 8 -33.25 12.42 13.62
C LEU A 8 -31.89 12.13 14.26
N PHE A 9 -31.86 11.64 15.51
CA PHE A 9 -30.64 11.21 16.17
C PHE A 9 -29.99 10.02 15.47
N ALA A 10 -30.76 9.04 15.00
CA ALA A 10 -30.21 7.92 14.25
C ALA A 10 -29.54 8.38 12.94
N ILE A 11 -30.18 9.30 12.20
CA ILE A 11 -29.62 9.87 10.96
C ILE A 11 -28.38 10.72 11.27
N LEU A 12 -28.41 11.52 12.33
CA LEU A 12 -27.24 12.30 12.76
C LEU A 12 -26.08 11.41 13.20
N PHE A 13 -26.37 10.33 13.93
CA PHE A 13 -25.35 9.39 14.38
C PHE A 13 -24.73 8.63 13.22
N ILE A 14 -25.53 8.22 12.23
CA ILE A 14 -25.04 7.64 10.96
C ILE A 14 -24.16 8.65 10.21
N ASN A 15 -24.57 9.92 10.14
CA ASN A 15 -23.78 10.96 9.48
C ASN A 15 -22.49 11.28 10.24
N ILE A 16 -22.51 11.32 11.57
CA ILE A 16 -21.32 11.53 12.41
C ILE A 16 -20.35 10.35 12.29
N LEU A 17 -20.85 9.10 12.27
CA LEU A 17 -20.03 7.92 11.99
C LEU A 17 -19.47 7.93 10.55
N ALA A 18 -20.24 8.47 9.59
CA ALA A 18 -19.78 8.64 8.21
C ALA A 18 -18.80 9.81 8.02
N GLN A 19 -18.83 10.84 8.88
CA GLN A 19 -17.97 12.01 8.80
C GLN A 19 -16.70 11.89 9.65
N ASN A 20 -16.74 11.18 10.78
CA ASN A 20 -15.56 10.80 11.56
C ASN A 20 -14.84 9.59 10.95
N GLN A 21 -14.90 9.43 9.64
CA GLN A 21 -14.24 8.35 8.95
C GLN A 21 -12.74 8.44 9.19
N VAL A 22 -12.24 7.41 9.87
CA VAL A 22 -10.86 6.98 9.91
C VAL A 22 -10.27 7.25 8.53
N LYS A 23 -9.21 8.07 8.47
CA LYS A 23 -8.53 8.36 7.20
C LYS A 23 -8.23 7.03 6.52
N ALA A 24 -8.72 6.89 5.28
CA ALA A 24 -8.54 5.76 4.37
C ALA A 24 -9.61 4.63 4.44
N TRP A 25 -10.82 4.94 3.93
CA TRP A 25 -11.89 3.96 3.75
C TRP A 25 -12.28 3.89 2.27
N MET A 26 -11.63 3.02 1.49
CA MET A 26 -12.28 2.50 0.29
C MET A 26 -13.32 1.47 0.72
N ARG A 27 -14.61 1.80 0.56
CA ARG A 27 -15.69 0.82 0.79
C ARG A 27 -15.79 -0.10 -0.43
N CYS A 28 -15.28 -1.33 -0.33
CA CYS A 28 -15.53 -2.36 -1.33
C CYS A 28 -16.74 -3.21 -0.94
N TRP A 29 -17.76 -3.20 -1.79
CA TRP A 29 -18.92 -4.09 -1.70
C TRP A 29 -18.67 -5.47 -2.35
N SER A 30 -17.56 -5.59 -3.08
CA SER A 30 -17.10 -6.85 -3.65
C SER A 30 -16.27 -7.62 -2.63
N GLY A 31 -16.13 -8.92 -2.84
CA GLY A 31 -15.22 -9.78 -2.07
C GLY A 31 -13.76 -9.65 -2.48
N SER A 32 -13.40 -8.65 -3.31
CA SER A 32 -12.10 -8.58 -3.97
C SER A 32 -11.61 -7.15 -4.19
N VAL A 33 -10.35 -6.91 -3.86
CA VAL A 33 -9.62 -5.67 -4.22
C VAL A 33 -8.52 -5.99 -5.21
N THR A 34 -8.48 -5.20 -6.28
CA THR A 34 -7.49 -5.28 -7.33
C THR A 34 -6.64 -4.03 -7.40
N MET A 35 -5.39 -4.18 -7.83
CA MET A 35 -4.47 -3.09 -8.08
C MET A 35 -3.59 -3.40 -9.29
N ASN A 36 -3.08 -2.36 -9.94
CA ASN A 36 -2.13 -2.45 -11.04
C ASN A 36 -1.02 -1.44 -10.79
N ILE A 37 0.06 -1.89 -10.16
CA ILE A 37 1.11 -1.01 -9.65
C ILE A 37 2.43 -1.31 -10.35
N ARG A 38 3.08 -0.25 -10.80
CA ARG A 38 4.43 -0.23 -11.34
C ARG A 38 5.38 0.44 -10.35
N LEU A 39 6.29 -0.31 -9.75
CA LEU A 39 7.26 0.22 -8.76
C LEU A 39 8.68 0.23 -9.32
N THR A 40 9.35 1.38 -9.17
CA THR A 40 10.77 1.54 -9.48
C THR A 40 11.61 1.66 -8.21
N PHE A 41 12.62 0.81 -8.06
CA PHE A 41 13.55 0.87 -6.94
C PHE A 41 14.85 1.54 -7.37
N GLN A 42 15.29 2.55 -6.62
CA GLN A 42 16.42 3.38 -7.03
C GLN A 42 17.33 3.79 -5.86
N THR A 43 18.58 4.07 -6.22
CA THR A 43 19.59 4.70 -5.36
C THR A 43 20.21 5.84 -6.14
N PHE A 44 20.25 7.07 -5.60
CA PHE A 44 20.84 8.20 -6.32
C PHE A 44 22.36 8.27 -6.14
N ASN A 45 22.87 7.70 -5.06
CA ASN A 45 24.30 7.57 -4.83
C ASN A 45 24.89 6.34 -5.53
N LYS A 46 25.74 6.59 -6.54
CA LYS A 46 26.46 5.55 -7.30
C LYS A 46 27.39 4.69 -6.44
N SER A 47 27.81 5.17 -5.28
CA SER A 47 28.67 4.45 -4.34
C SER A 47 27.88 3.55 -3.38
N LEU A 48 26.55 3.64 -3.35
CA LEU A 48 25.69 2.84 -2.50
C LEU A 48 25.22 1.59 -3.24
N THR A 49 25.58 0.42 -2.73
CA THR A 49 25.01 -0.84 -3.23
C THR A 49 23.73 -1.13 -2.46
N ALA A 50 22.61 -1.29 -3.17
CA ALA A 50 21.37 -1.82 -2.61
C ALA A 50 20.83 -2.98 -3.44
N THR A 51 20.14 -3.91 -2.80
CA THR A 51 19.51 -5.07 -3.46
C THR A 51 18.21 -5.37 -2.76
N VAL A 52 17.09 -5.25 -3.49
CA VAL A 52 15.77 -5.68 -3.00
C VAL A 52 15.77 -7.20 -2.91
N GLN A 53 15.27 -7.74 -1.80
CA GLN A 53 15.18 -9.18 -1.54
C GLN A 53 13.75 -9.67 -1.76
N ASP A 54 12.81 -8.97 -1.14
CA ASP A 54 11.40 -9.30 -1.18
C ASP A 54 10.55 -8.03 -1.13
N ILE A 55 9.38 -8.14 -1.76
CA ILE A 55 8.33 -7.14 -1.75
C ILE A 55 7.07 -7.87 -1.32
N ASP A 56 6.49 -7.46 -0.20
CA ASP A 56 5.21 -8.00 0.29
C ASP A 56 4.15 -6.92 0.20
N ILE A 57 3.03 -7.22 -0.46
CA ILE A 57 1.85 -6.35 -0.48
C ILE A 57 0.87 -6.88 0.55
N LYS A 58 0.47 -6.00 1.46
CA LYS A 58 -0.43 -6.32 2.57
C LYS A 58 -1.70 -5.49 2.48
N ILE A 59 -2.83 -6.13 2.71
CA ILE A 59 -4.12 -5.47 2.91
C ILE A 59 -4.43 -5.47 4.40
N HIS A 60 -4.76 -4.29 4.90
CA HIS A 60 -5.24 -4.07 6.25
C HIS A 60 -6.75 -3.88 6.20
N GLU A 61 -7.50 -4.81 6.76
CA GLU A 61 -8.93 -4.62 6.96
C GLU A 61 -9.15 -3.67 8.15
N THR A 62 -9.72 -2.51 7.88
CA THR A 62 -10.01 -1.49 8.88
C THR A 62 -11.42 -1.69 9.43
N MET A 63 -11.52 -2.02 10.71
CA MET A 63 -12.79 -2.18 11.42
C MET A 63 -13.09 -0.93 12.28
N ILE A 64 -14.35 -0.49 12.33
CA ILE A 64 -14.76 0.67 13.14
C ILE A 64 -14.57 0.40 14.65
N PHE A 65 -14.60 -0.87 15.08
CA PHE A 65 -14.56 -1.26 16.50
C PHE A 65 -13.78 -2.56 16.80
N GLY A 66 -12.91 -3.00 15.89
CA GLY A 66 -12.21 -4.29 15.99
C GLY A 66 -10.69 -4.17 15.95
N ILE A 67 -9.98 -5.24 16.35
CA ILE A 67 -8.56 -5.39 16.05
C ILE A 67 -8.46 -5.59 14.54
N PRO A 68 -7.71 -4.75 13.82
CA PRO A 68 -7.68 -4.83 12.38
C PRO A 68 -6.88 -6.07 11.95
N ASN A 69 -7.34 -6.73 10.88
CA ASN A 69 -6.70 -7.93 10.35
C ASN A 69 -5.75 -7.55 9.21
N ILE A 70 -4.55 -8.12 9.21
CA ILE A 70 -3.55 -7.91 8.15
C ILE A 70 -3.41 -9.21 7.36
N TYR A 71 -3.58 -9.12 6.04
CA TYR A 71 -3.40 -10.24 5.13
C TYR A 71 -2.31 -9.90 4.12
N SER A 72 -1.29 -10.75 4.00
CA SER A 72 -0.39 -10.71 2.85
C SER A 72 -1.13 -11.26 1.63
N ILE A 73 -1.11 -10.50 0.54
CA ILE A 73 -1.83 -10.82 -0.71
C ILE A 73 -0.90 -11.16 -1.86
N LEU A 74 0.37 -10.73 -1.79
CA LEU A 74 1.40 -11.09 -2.75
C LEU A 74 2.77 -10.84 -2.14
N THR A 75 3.61 -11.88 -2.10
CA THR A 75 5.04 -11.75 -1.83
C THR A 75 5.81 -12.05 -3.11
N ILE A 76 6.61 -11.10 -3.58
CA ILE A 76 7.53 -11.25 -4.71
C ILE A 76 8.95 -11.34 -4.16
N VAL A 77 9.61 -12.47 -4.37
CA VAL A 77 11.03 -12.64 -4.05
C VAL A 77 11.87 -12.35 -5.30
N LYS A 78 12.81 -11.40 -5.22
CA LYS A 78 13.78 -11.12 -6.30
C LYS A 78 15.20 -11.17 -5.72
N ASN A 79 16.04 -12.05 -6.27
CA ASN A 79 17.37 -12.34 -5.72
C ASN A 79 18.56 -11.75 -6.51
N GLU A 80 18.36 -10.77 -7.40
CA GLU A 80 19.44 -10.30 -8.29
C GLU A 80 19.49 -8.77 -8.49
N LYS A 81 20.69 -8.20 -8.69
CA LYS A 81 20.91 -6.77 -9.00
C LYS A 81 20.35 -6.43 -10.39
N THR A 82 19.19 -5.77 -10.45
CA THR A 82 18.58 -5.35 -11.73
C THR A 82 17.90 -4.00 -11.55
N ASP A 83 17.83 -3.19 -12.62
CA ASP A 83 16.83 -2.13 -12.67
C ASP A 83 15.45 -2.77 -12.54
N PHE A 84 14.72 -2.39 -11.50
CA PHE A 84 13.47 -3.03 -11.14
C PHE A 84 12.32 -2.17 -11.61
N ASP A 85 11.65 -2.63 -12.66
CA ASP A 85 10.33 -2.18 -13.04
C ASP A 85 9.44 -3.43 -13.10
N THR A 86 8.41 -3.49 -12.28
CA THR A 86 7.53 -4.65 -12.19
C THR A 86 6.09 -4.19 -12.06
N VAL A 87 5.21 -4.79 -12.86
CA VAL A 87 3.76 -4.59 -12.74
C VAL A 87 3.21 -5.66 -11.80
N ILE A 88 2.51 -5.21 -10.77
CA ILE A 88 1.92 -6.05 -9.73
C ILE A 88 0.41 -6.04 -9.89
N TYR A 89 -0.15 -7.22 -10.18
CA TYR A 89 -1.59 -7.48 -10.11
C TYR A 89 -1.87 -8.29 -8.85
N THR A 90 -2.69 -7.77 -7.96
CA THR A 90 -3.13 -8.52 -6.77
C THR A 90 -4.63 -8.63 -6.74
N THR A 91 -5.14 -9.69 -6.12
CA THR A 91 -6.53 -9.80 -5.73
C THR A 91 -6.57 -10.21 -4.26
N GLY A 92 -7.07 -9.34 -3.39
CA GLY A 92 -7.19 -9.63 -1.95
C GLY A 92 -8.64 -9.74 -1.52
N PRO A 93 -8.98 -10.58 -0.53
CA PRO A 93 -10.34 -10.68 -0.03
C PRO A 93 -10.74 -9.38 0.70
N THR A 94 -11.96 -8.92 0.47
CA THR A 94 -12.58 -7.84 1.26
C THR A 94 -13.93 -8.24 1.80
N THR A 95 -14.25 -7.81 3.02
CA THR A 95 -15.58 -8.00 3.59
C THR A 95 -16.45 -6.77 3.29
N PRO A 96 -17.68 -6.92 2.75
CA PRO A 96 -18.54 -5.79 2.33
C PRO A 96 -18.92 -4.77 3.42
N ILE A 97 -18.70 -5.10 4.69
CA ILE A 97 -19.04 -4.26 5.85
C ILE A 97 -17.84 -3.49 6.42
N TYR A 98 -16.62 -3.71 5.91
CA TYR A 98 -15.39 -3.11 6.41
C TYR A 98 -14.67 -2.30 5.31
N GLY A 99 -13.97 -1.24 5.71
CA GLY A 99 -13.04 -0.54 4.83
C GLY A 99 -11.69 -1.25 4.83
N PHE A 100 -10.82 -0.95 3.88
CA PHE A 100 -9.46 -1.49 3.87
C PHE A 100 -8.46 -0.45 3.39
N ASP A 101 -7.23 -0.64 3.84
CA ASP A 101 -6.04 0.05 3.37
C ASP A 101 -5.07 -0.96 2.79
N ALA A 102 -4.29 -0.53 1.80
CA ALA A 102 -3.21 -1.33 1.27
C ALA A 102 -1.87 -0.64 1.53
N PHE A 103 -0.87 -1.44 1.86
CA PHE A 103 0.50 -0.98 1.98
C PHE A 103 1.44 -2.05 1.46
N GLY A 104 2.60 -1.64 0.99
CA GLY A 104 3.68 -2.56 0.67
C GLY A 104 4.81 -2.47 1.66
N GLU A 105 5.50 -3.58 1.84
CA GLU A 105 6.75 -3.70 2.57
C GLU A 105 7.83 -4.17 1.61
N VAL A 106 8.99 -3.51 1.62
CA VAL A 106 10.14 -3.86 0.79
C VAL A 106 11.28 -4.19 1.73
N SER A 107 11.72 -5.43 1.70
CA SER A 107 12.95 -5.86 2.36
C SER A 107 14.11 -5.77 1.39
N TYR A 108 15.21 -5.17 1.83
CA TYR A 108 16.37 -4.93 0.98
C TYR A 108 17.65 -4.91 1.80
N LYS A 109 18.77 -5.19 1.13
CA LYS A 109 20.12 -5.05 1.68
C LYS A 109 20.74 -3.78 1.15
N LYS A 110 21.36 -2.94 2.00
CA LYS A 110 22.18 -1.80 1.56
C LYS A 110 23.51 -1.70 2.30
N SER A 111 24.51 -1.06 1.69
CA SER A 111 25.80 -0.77 2.34
C SER A 111 25.61 -0.02 3.66
N CYS A 112 26.17 -0.56 4.75
CA CYS A 112 26.15 0.06 6.06
C CYS A 112 27.25 1.13 6.15
N LYS A 113 27.00 2.21 6.89
CA LYS A 113 28.09 3.11 7.33
C LYS A 113 28.81 2.48 8.53
N ASP A 114 29.64 1.47 8.26
CA ASP A 114 30.51 0.84 9.26
C ASP A 114 31.98 1.15 8.92
N PRO A 115 32.68 1.99 9.71
CA PRO A 115 34.07 2.35 9.42
C PRO A 115 35.04 1.17 9.54
N LYS A 116 34.67 0.08 10.23
CA LYS A 116 35.48 -1.14 10.33
C LYS A 116 35.19 -2.12 9.20
N HIS A 117 34.00 -2.06 8.60
CA HIS A 117 33.55 -2.98 7.56
C HIS A 117 32.86 -2.22 6.41
N PRO A 118 33.63 -1.54 5.54
CA PRO A 118 33.09 -0.65 4.50
C PRO A 118 32.21 -1.38 3.47
N ASN A 119 32.35 -2.70 3.34
CA ASN A 119 31.57 -3.53 2.42
C ASN A 119 30.40 -4.28 3.09
N LYS A 120 30.14 -4.03 4.37
CA LYS A 120 29.05 -4.71 5.08
C LYS A 120 27.69 -4.29 4.51
N LEU A 121 26.84 -5.26 4.20
CA LEU A 121 25.46 -5.05 3.83
C LEU A 121 24.56 -5.21 5.07
N CYS A 122 23.63 -4.29 5.25
CA CYS A 122 22.63 -4.28 6.31
C CYS A 122 21.28 -4.60 5.71
N GLU A 123 20.53 -5.48 6.37
CA GLU A 123 19.12 -5.71 6.07
C GLU A 123 18.28 -4.54 6.56
N LYS A 124 17.32 -4.15 5.74
CA LYS A 124 16.41 -3.04 5.94
C LYS A 124 15.03 -3.42 5.42
N MET A 125 14.03 -2.79 6.01
CA MET A 125 12.64 -2.91 5.60
C MET A 125 12.05 -1.51 5.48
N LEU A 126 11.35 -1.23 4.39
CA LEU A 126 10.63 0.01 4.19
C LEU A 126 9.15 -0.29 3.94
N LYS A 127 8.28 0.38 4.68
CA LYS A 127 6.84 0.39 4.42
C LYS A 127 6.49 1.57 3.51
N PHE A 128 5.62 1.35 2.53
CA PHE A 128 5.06 2.41 1.68
C PHE A 128 3.54 2.28 1.57
N ASP A 129 2.86 3.41 1.57
CA ASP A 129 1.41 3.47 1.47
C ASP A 129 0.97 3.31 0.00
N ILE A 130 -0.13 2.58 -0.21
CA ILE A 130 -0.79 2.46 -1.51
C ILE A 130 -2.05 3.32 -1.45
N PRO A 131 -2.12 4.46 -2.19
CA PRO A 131 -3.28 5.32 -2.16
C PRO A 131 -4.54 4.62 -2.69
N ASN A 132 -5.70 5.01 -2.17
CA ASN A 132 -6.99 4.43 -2.55
C ASN A 132 -7.29 4.59 -4.05
N GLU A 133 -6.74 5.62 -4.70
CA GLU A 133 -6.87 5.85 -6.14
C GLU A 133 -6.19 4.77 -6.99
N CYS A 134 -5.30 3.97 -6.39
CA CYS A 134 -4.63 2.83 -7.01
C CYS A 134 -5.32 1.48 -6.75
N LEU A 135 -6.42 1.50 -6.00
CA LEU A 135 -7.19 0.33 -5.61
C LEU A 135 -8.52 0.33 -6.36
N ASP A 136 -8.99 -0.85 -6.76
CA ASP A 136 -10.29 -1.01 -7.42
C ASP A 136 -11.02 -2.27 -6.94
N CYS A 137 -12.30 -2.11 -6.60
CA CYS A 137 -13.16 -3.20 -6.09
C CYS A 137 -13.76 -4.06 -7.19
N TYR A 138 -13.77 -3.59 -8.44
CA TYR A 138 -14.58 -4.14 -9.51
C TYR A 138 -13.74 -4.82 -10.61
N GLY A 139 -12.47 -5.10 -10.32
CA GLY A 139 -11.56 -5.81 -11.21
C GLY A 139 -11.04 -4.98 -12.38
N LYS A 140 -11.12 -3.64 -12.30
CA LYS A 140 -10.63 -2.70 -13.33
C LYS A 140 -9.68 -1.66 -12.72
N PRO A 141 -8.55 -2.09 -12.14
CA PRO A 141 -7.63 -1.16 -11.50
C PRO A 141 -6.99 -0.23 -12.53
N LYS A 142 -6.98 1.07 -12.23
CA LYS A 142 -6.22 2.04 -13.02
C LYS A 142 -4.72 1.78 -12.83
N PRO A 143 -3.88 1.95 -13.86
CA PRO A 143 -2.45 1.83 -13.69
C PRO A 143 -1.94 2.89 -12.71
N CYS A 144 -1.12 2.48 -11.76
CA CYS A 144 -0.40 3.36 -10.85
C CYS A 144 1.10 3.17 -11.01
N LYS A 145 1.85 4.24 -10.80
CA LYS A 145 3.31 4.21 -10.87
C LYS A 145 3.94 4.91 -9.67
N GLY A 146 5.05 4.38 -9.22
CA GLY A 146 5.71 4.83 -8.01
C GLY A 146 7.18 4.52 -8.01
N GLY A 147 7.84 4.97 -6.96
CA GLY A 147 9.23 4.63 -6.73
C GLY A 147 9.57 4.58 -5.26
N VAL A 148 10.56 3.75 -4.95
CA VAL A 148 11.15 3.63 -3.63
C VAL A 148 12.63 3.97 -3.75
N ASN A 149 13.05 5.02 -3.05
CA ASN A 149 14.44 5.36 -2.88
C ASN A 149 15.00 4.58 -1.67
N LEU A 150 15.88 3.62 -1.94
CA LEU A 150 16.48 2.75 -0.92
C LEU A 150 17.56 3.45 -0.08
N GLU A 151 18.10 4.56 -0.58
CA GLU A 151 19.07 5.39 0.14
C GLU A 151 18.37 6.29 1.16
N SER A 152 17.43 7.12 0.69
CA SER A 152 16.71 8.09 1.52
C SER A 152 15.52 7.48 2.26
N GLU A 153 15.15 6.24 1.98
CA GLU A 153 14.00 5.55 2.59
C GLU A 153 12.67 6.29 2.34
N ILE A 154 12.56 6.90 1.15
CA ILE A 154 11.36 7.63 0.72
C ILE A 154 10.66 6.83 -0.38
N SER A 155 9.34 6.74 -0.28
CA SER A 155 8.48 6.13 -1.28
C SER A 155 7.43 7.11 -1.79
N TRP A 156 6.96 6.89 -3.01
CA TRP A 156 5.82 7.61 -3.58
C TRP A 156 5.06 6.70 -4.54
N LEU A 157 3.75 6.88 -4.63
CA LEU A 157 2.89 6.18 -5.57
C LEU A 157 1.79 7.13 -6.03
N ILE A 158 1.56 7.20 -7.34
CA ILE A 158 0.53 8.05 -7.95
C ILE A 158 -0.21 7.32 -9.08
N PRO A 159 -1.46 7.68 -9.38
CA PRO A 159 -2.15 7.24 -10.60
C PRO A 159 -1.34 7.61 -11.85
N ALA A 160 -1.18 6.67 -12.78
CA ALA A 160 -0.62 6.95 -14.09
C ALA A 160 -1.62 7.74 -14.92
N LYS A 161 -1.15 8.75 -15.66
CA LYS A 161 -1.96 9.45 -16.64
C LYS A 161 -2.24 8.51 -17.83
N GLU A 162 -3.44 8.57 -18.39
CA GLU A 162 -3.82 7.79 -19.58
C GLU A 162 -2.81 8.02 -20.73
N GLY A 163 -2.47 6.95 -21.46
CA GLY A 163 -1.60 7.01 -22.65
C GLY A 163 -0.12 6.67 -22.44
N TRP A 164 0.25 6.09 -21.29
CA TRP A 164 1.60 5.59 -21.05
C TRP A 164 1.59 4.05 -21.00
N SER A 165 2.04 3.43 -22.10
CA SER A 165 2.38 2.01 -22.21
C SER A 165 3.89 1.84 -22.21
#